data_AF-A0A645J281-F1
#
_entry.id   AF-A0A645J281-F1
#
_cell.length_a   1.000
_cell.length_b   1.000
_cell.length_c   1.000
_cell.angle_alpha   90.00
_cell.angle_beta   90.00
_cell.angle_gamma   90.00
#
_symmetry.space_group_name_H-M   'P 1'
#
loop_
_entity.id
_entity.type
_entity.pdbx_description
1 polymer ?
#
loop_
_entity_poly.entity_id
_entity_poly.type
_entity_poly.pdbx_seq_one_letter_code
_entity_poly.pdbx_strand_id
1 'polypeptide(L)' 'MIVKEGKEAGQGVGYLPDGTMVIVENGKRHIGETADLVVTSALQTSAGRLVFAKLK' A
#
# COMPACT_ATOMS: atom_id res chain seq x y z
N MET A 1 7.28 3.89 -3.02
CA MET A 1 7.76 4.20 -1.66
C MET A 1 6.62 3.99 -0.68
N ILE A 2 6.90 3.34 0.45
CA ILE A 2 5.94 3.24 1.56
C ILE A 2 6.10 4.50 2.40
N VAL A 3 5.03 5.27 2.59
CA VAL A 3 5.12 6.62 3.15
C VAL A 3 4.66 6.70 4.59
N LYS A 4 3.78 5.80 5.04
CA LYS A 4 3.26 5.80 6.40
C LYS A 4 2.77 4.42 6.84
N GLU A 5 2.50 4.27 8.14
CA GLU A 5 1.84 3.09 8.70
C GLU A 5 0.38 3.01 8.24
N GLY A 6 -0.09 1.79 7.97
CA GLY A 6 -1.47 1.52 7.62
C GLY A 6 -2.39 1.42 8.83
N LYS A 7 -3.66 1.09 8.58
CA LYS A 7 -4.67 1.01 9.62
C LYS A 7 -4.50 -0.25 10.48
N GLU A 8 -4.20 -1.38 9.84
CA GLU A 8 -3.99 -2.66 10.53
C GLU A 8 -2.52 -2.86 10.92
N ALA A 9 -2.29 -3.63 11.98
CA ALA A 9 -0.96 -3.92 12.48
C ALA A 9 -0.06 -4.50 11.37
N GLY A 10 1.12 -3.92 11.21
CA GLY A 10 2.10 -4.36 10.21
C GLY A 10 1.87 -3.81 8.79
N GLN A 11 0.74 -3.13 8.53
CA GLN A 11 0.51 -2.51 7.22
C GLN A 11 1.40 -1.28 7.01
N GLY A 12 1.80 -1.10 5.76
CA GLY A 12 2.27 0.17 5.23
C GLY A 12 1.25 0.75 4.25
N VAL A 13 1.32 2.06 4.01
CA VAL A 13 0.56 2.75 2.97
C VAL A 13 1.53 3.47 2.05
N GLY A 14 1.34 3.29 0.76
CA GLY A 14 2.01 4.01 -0.32
C GLY A 14 0.98 4.63 -1.26
N TYR A 15 1.48 5.35 -2.25
CA TYR A 15 0.67 5.96 -3.30
C TYR A 15 1.28 5.65 -4.66
N LEU A 16 0.44 5.36 -5.65
CA LEU A 16 0.84 5.36 -7.05
C LEU A 16 1.01 6.80 -7.55
N PRO A 17 1.69 7.01 -8.69
CA PRO A 17 1.87 8.35 -9.27
C PRO A 17 0.56 9.08 -9.57
N ASP A 18 -0.54 8.34 -9.80
CA ASP A 18 -1.88 8.89 -10.04
C ASP A 18 -2.64 9.24 -8.75
N GLY A 19 -2.02 9.05 -7.58
CA GLY A 19 -2.63 9.30 -6.27
C GLY A 19 -3.43 8.14 -5.69
N THR A 20 -3.52 6.99 -6.39
CA THR A 20 -4.19 5.81 -5.86
C THR A 20 -3.50 5.31 -4.61
N MET A 21 -4.26 5.12 -3.53
CA MET A 21 -3.75 4.59 -2.26
C MET A 21 -3.50 3.09 -2.35
N VAL A 22 -2.27 2.69 -1.99
CA VAL A 22 -1.83 1.28 -1.97
C VAL A 22 -1.58 0.86 -0.54
N ILE A 23 -2.28 -0.19 -0.10
CA ILE A 23 -2.10 -0.82 1.20
C ILE A 23 -1.13 -1.99 1.03
N VAL A 24 -0.04 -1.97 1.78
CA VAL A 24 1.06 -2.93 1.68
C VAL A 24 1.09 -3.81 2.91
N GLU A 25 0.89 -5.11 2.73
CA GLU A 25 1.03 -6.09 3.82
C GLU A 25 2.49 -6.20 4.27
N ASN A 26 2.73 -6.26 5.58
CA ASN A 26 4.07 -6.21 6.20
C ASN A 26 4.90 -4.96 5.82
N GLY A 27 4.26 -3.92 5.28
CA GLY A 27 4.93 -2.70 4.83
C GLY A 27 5.44 -1.81 5.96
N LYS A 28 5.01 -2.00 7.22
CA LYS A 28 5.39 -1.13 8.35
C LYS A 28 6.92 -1.02 8.53
N ARG A 29 7.65 -2.12 8.32
CA ARG A 29 9.10 -2.15 8.51
C ARG A 29 9.89 -1.47 7.38
N HIS A 30 9.21 -1.14 6.28
CA HIS A 30 9.79 -0.57 5.08
C HIS A 30 9.30 0.86 4.83
N ILE A 31 8.75 1.52 5.85
CA ILE A 31 8.34 2.92 5.77
C ILE A 31 9.58 3.79 5.51
N GLY A 32 9.49 4.66 4.50
CA GLY A 32 10.61 5.48 4.01
C GLY A 32 11.45 4.79 2.94
N GLU A 33 11.22 3.50 2.68
CA GLU A 33 11.96 2.74 1.67
C GLU A 33 11.18 2.68 0.34
N THR A 34 11.95 2.60 -0.75
CA THR A 34 11.42 2.20 -2.05
C THR A 34 11.55 0.69 -2.17
N ALA A 35 10.43 -0.01 -2.10
CA ALA A 35 10.35 -1.46 -2.23
C ALA A 35 9.56 -1.83 -3.49
N ASP A 36 9.97 -2.94 -4.12
CA ASP A 36 9.21 -3.56 -5.20
C ASP A 36 8.01 -4.31 -4.62
N LEU A 37 6.83 -4.01 -5.15
CA LEU A 37 5.56 -4.53 -4.67
C LEU A 37 4.83 -5.27 -5.79
N VAL A 38 4.15 -6.35 -5.43
CA VAL A 38 3.22 -7.06 -6.32
C VAL A 38 1.80 -6.75 -5.87
N VAL A 39 0.99 -6.20 -6.78
CA VAL A 39 -0.44 -5.96 -6.54
C VAL A 39 -1.15 -7.31 -6.46
N THR A 40 -1.86 -7.55 -5.35
CA THR A 40 -2.58 -8.80 -5.10
C THR A 40 -4.07 -8.67 -5.36
N SER A 41 -4.65 -7.51 -5.07
CA SER A 41 -6.06 -7.23 -5.35
C SER A 41 -6.35 -5.74 -5.39
N ALA A 42 -7.50 -5.38 -5.94
CA ALA A 42 -8.03 -4.02 -5.85
C ALA A 42 -9.53 -4.07 -5.56
N LEU A 43 -9.99 -3.24 -4.63
CA LEU A 43 -11.39 -3.10 -4.25
C LEU A 43 -11.88 -1.71 -4.66
N GLN A 44 -12.94 -1.68 -5.47
CA GLN A 44 -13.64 -0.44 -5.79
C GLN A 44 -14.67 -0.15 -4.69
N THR A 45 -14.67 1.07 -4.17
CA THR A 45 -15.66 1.57 -3.21
C THR A 45 -16.29 2.87 -3.74
N SER A 46 -17.35 3.34 -3.08
CA SER A 46 -17.95 4.64 -3.39
C SER A 46 -16.99 5.82 -3.16
N ALA A 47 -15.98 5.66 -2.30
CA ALA A 47 -14.96 6.67 -2.00
C ALA A 47 -13.72 6.58 -2.92
N GLY A 48 -13.66 5.59 -3.81
CA GLY A 48 -12.54 5.37 -4.72
C GLY A 48 -12.02 3.94 -4.71
N ARG A 49 -10.82 3.75 -5.28
CA ARG A 49 -10.17 2.45 -5.44
C ARG A 49 -9.13 2.22 -4.34
N LEU A 50 -9.26 1.11 -3.64
CA LEU A 50 -8.25 0.61 -2.71
C LEU A 50 -7.43 -0.46 -3.42
N VAL A 51 -6.11 -0.31 -3.44
CA VAL A 51 -5.21 -1.31 -4.02
C VAL A 51 -4.46 -2.00 -2.88
N PHE A 52 -4.37 -3.32 -2.93
CA PHE A 52 -3.62 -4.13 -1.99
C PHE A 52 -2.40 -4.73 -2.67
N ALA A 53 -1.27 -4.70 -1.99
CA ALA A 53 -0.01 -5.21 -2.49
C ALA A 53 0.76 -5.92 -1.39
N LYS A 54 1.69 -6.78 -1.81
CA LYS A 54 2.67 -7.43 -0.94
C LYS A 54 4.08 -7.10 -1.43
N LEU A 55 5.05 -7.14 -0.52
CA LEU A 55 6.46 -7.12 -0.88
C LEU A 55 6.78 -8.33 -1.78
N LYS A 56 7.62 -8.12 -2.78
CA LYS A 56 8.08 -9.17 -3.68
C LYS A 56 8.92 -10.23 -2.96
#